data_AF-A0A211ZKZ8-F1
#
_entry.id   AF-A0A211ZKZ8-F1
#
_cell.length_a   1.000
_cell.length_b   1.000
_cell.length_c   1.000
_cell.angle_alpha   90.00
_cell.angle_beta   90.00
_cell.angle_gamma   90.00
#
_symmetry.space_group_name_H-M   'P 1'
#
loop_
_entity.id
_entity.type
_entity.pdbx_description
1 polymer ?
#
loop_
_entity_poly.entity_id
_entity_poly.type
_entity_poly.pdbx_seq_one_letter_code
_entity_poly.pdbx_strand_id
1 'polypeptide(L)'
;MNVQYIDTPAGRFAVLPEAEFRRLTEAAEDAADSAIVREFERKLAAGEEELLPSAMVDRLLAGESAVKVWREHRGFSAHQLAAKADVSAAYISQIEGGKRDGTVSTLRKIADALGVRLDDLA
;
A
#
# COMPACT_ATOMS: atom_id res chain seq x y z
N MET A 1 32.31 22.57 3.41
CA MET A 1 31.37 22.86 2.31
C MET A 1 31.70 24.24 1.76
N ASN A 2 32.15 24.33 0.51
CA ASN A 2 32.47 25.62 -0.10
C ASN A 2 31.24 26.09 -0.89
N VAL A 3 30.48 27.02 -0.31
CA VAL A 3 29.23 27.53 -0.87
C VAL A 3 29.43 28.99 -1.21
N GLN A 4 29.24 29.35 -2.48
CA GLN A 4 29.17 30.74 -2.89
C GLN A 4 27.71 31.16 -2.93
N TYR A 5 27.38 32.34 -2.39
CA TYR A 5 26.04 32.90 -2.52
C TYR A 5 26.03 33.99 -3.59
N ILE A 6 24.97 34.01 -4.42
CA ILE A 6 24.75 35.01 -5.46
C ILE A 6 23.36 35.60 -5.26
N ASP A 7 23.28 36.91 -5.10
CA ASP A 7 22.02 37.65 -5.06
C ASP A 7 21.59 38.04 -6.47
N THR A 8 20.33 37.74 -6.81
CA THR A 8 19.71 38.09 -8.09
C THR A 8 18.35 38.73 -7.83
N PRO A 9 17.74 39.44 -8.81
CA PRO A 9 16.38 39.98 -8.64
C PRO A 9 15.32 38.90 -8.33
N ALA A 10 15.58 37.63 -8.67
CA ALA A 10 14.70 36.50 -8.40
C ALA A 10 14.91 35.88 -7.01
N GLY A 11 15.95 36.29 -6.28
CA GLY A 11 16.30 35.76 -4.96
C GLY A 11 17.78 35.42 -4.81
N ARG A 12 18.12 34.88 -3.64
CA ARG A 12 19.48 34.49 -3.25
C ARG A 12 19.72 33.01 -3.56
N PHE A 13 20.75 32.72 -4.35
CA PHE A 13 21.13 31.37 -4.75
C PHE A 13 22.40 30.91 -4.05
N ALA A 14 22.49 29.61 -3.79
CA ALA A 14 23.70 28.94 -3.34
C ALA A 14 24.33 28.17 -4.51
N VAL A 15 25.58 28.46 -4.83
CA VAL A 15 26.37 27.79 -5.87
C VAL A 15 27.39 26.89 -5.19
N LEU A 16 27.41 25.64 -5.63
CA LEU A 16 28.19 24.55 -5.07
C LEU A 16 28.93 23.85 -6.22
N PRO A 17 30.11 23.26 -5.98
CA PRO A 17 30.67 22.27 -6.90
C PRO A 17 29.66 21.15 -7.13
N GLU A 18 29.55 20.68 -8.38
CA GLU A 18 28.58 19.64 -8.75
C GLU A 18 28.69 18.38 -7.88
N ALA A 19 29.91 17.94 -7.58
CA ALA A 19 30.14 16.77 -6.73
C ALA A 19 29.68 16.96 -5.27
N GLU A 20 29.57 18.20 -4.78
CA GLU A 20 28.99 18.48 -3.46
C GLU A 20 27.46 18.51 -3.55
N PHE A 21 26.90 19.15 -4.59
CA PHE A 21 25.46 19.15 -4.83
C PHE A 21 24.91 17.73 -4.95
N ARG A 22 25.54 16.88 -5.77
CA ARG A 22 25.13 15.47 -5.94
C ARG A 22 25.17 14.71 -4.60
N ARG A 23 26.24 14.86 -3.82
CA ARG A 23 26.33 14.23 -2.49
C ARG A 23 25.23 14.68 -1.53
N LEU A 24 24.85 15.97 -1.56
CA LEU A 24 23.75 16.47 -0.74
C LEU A 24 22.40 15.94 -1.20
N THR A 25 22.18 15.85 -2.51
CA THR A 25 20.97 15.28 -3.09
C THR A 25 20.84 13.80 -2.74
N GLU A 26 21.89 13.01 -2.95
CA GLU A 26 21.93 11.58 -2.58
C GLU A 26 21.64 11.39 -1.08
N ALA A 27 22.27 12.18 -0.21
CA ALA A 27 22.01 12.11 1.22
C ALA A 27 20.56 12.49 1.60
N ALA A 28 19.95 13.41 0.85
CA ALA A 28 18.55 13.78 1.06
C ALA A 28 17.59 12.68 0.59
N GLU A 29 17.91 12.01 -0.53
CA GLU A 29 17.17 10.85 -1.03
C GLU A 29 17.25 9.68 -0.03
N ASP A 30 18.45 9.32 0.43
CA ASP A 30 18.65 8.27 1.44
C ASP A 30 17.89 8.57 2.74
N ALA A 31 17.87 9.85 3.16
CA ALA A 31 17.15 10.27 4.36
C ALA A 31 15.63 10.16 4.18
N ALA A 32 15.11 10.46 2.99
CA ALA A 32 13.70 10.33 2.64
C ALA A 32 13.28 8.85 2.61
N ASP A 33 14.05 7.99 1.94
CA ASP A 33 13.82 6.55 1.90
C ASP A 33 13.82 5.94 3.30
N SER A 34 14.82 6.31 4.11
CA SER A 34 14.88 5.87 5.51
C SER A 34 13.69 6.37 6.33
N ALA A 35 13.13 7.54 6.02
CA ALA A 35 11.94 8.04 6.70
C ALA A 35 10.69 7.24 6.36
N ILE A 36 10.55 6.79 5.09
CA ILE A 36 9.46 5.91 4.65
C ILE A 36 9.52 4.57 5.39
N VAL A 37 10.71 3.96 5.51
CA VAL A 37 10.87 2.70 6.24
C VAL A 37 10.51 2.87 7.72
N ARG A 38 10.99 3.94 8.38
CA ARG A 38 10.64 4.22 9.79
C ARG A 38 9.14 4.43 10.00
N GLU A 39 8.48 5.07 9.06
CA GLU A 39 7.03 5.26 9.08
C GLU A 39 6.29 3.91 8.99
N PHE A 40 6.71 3.04 8.07
CA PHE A 40 6.18 1.70 7.93
C PHE A 40 6.40 0.86 9.20
N GLU A 41 7.61 0.85 9.74
CA GLU A 41 7.94 0.15 10.99
C GLU A 41 7.07 0.62 12.16
N ARG A 42 6.82 1.94 12.27
CA ARG A 42 5.95 2.49 13.30
C ARG A 42 4.51 2.00 13.16
N LYS A 43 3.96 2.02 11.94
CA LYS A 43 2.59 1.55 11.67
C LYS A 43 2.46 0.04 11.88
N LEU A 44 3.47 -0.73 11.49
CA LEU A 44 3.55 -2.16 11.74
C LEU A 44 3.54 -2.46 13.24
N ALA A 45 4.32 -1.72 14.03
CA ALA A 45 4.31 -1.83 15.49
C ALA A 45 2.98 -1.42 16.13
N ALA A 46 2.24 -0.49 15.51
CA ALA A 46 0.90 -0.07 15.93
C ALA A 46 -0.21 -1.03 15.48
N GLY A 47 0.09 -2.02 14.63
CA GLY A 47 -0.89 -2.94 14.05
C GLY A 47 -1.76 -2.31 12.95
N GLU A 48 -1.35 -1.14 12.44
CA GLU A 48 -2.01 -0.45 11.31
C GLU A 48 -1.53 -0.96 9.94
N GLU A 49 -0.39 -1.66 9.93
CA GLU A 49 0.19 -2.34 8.76
C GLU A 49 0.52 -3.78 9.13
N GLU A 50 0.65 -4.65 8.14
CA GLU A 50 1.06 -6.04 8.33
C GLU A 50 2.02 -6.52 7.25
N LEU A 51 2.83 -7.53 7.59
CA LEU A 51 3.67 -8.22 6.62
C LEU A 51 2.89 -9.37 5.99
N LEU A 52 2.95 -9.47 4.66
CA LEU A 52 2.28 -10.52 3.92
C LEU A 52 3.24 -11.68 3.59
N PRO A 53 2.80 -12.94 3.69
CA PRO A 53 3.58 -14.07 3.19
C PRO A 53 3.81 -13.95 1.68
N SER A 54 5.02 -14.27 1.21
CA SER A 54 5.35 -14.19 -0.23
C SER A 54 4.40 -15.02 -1.09
N ALA A 55 4.01 -16.21 -0.63
CA ALA A 55 3.07 -17.08 -1.34
C ALA A 55 1.68 -16.43 -1.55
N MET A 56 1.28 -15.51 -0.66
CA MET A 56 0.06 -14.74 -0.85
C MET A 56 0.23 -13.71 -1.97
N VAL A 57 1.36 -13.00 -1.99
CA VAL A 57 1.70 -12.03 -3.03
C VAL A 57 1.81 -12.70 -4.40
N ASP A 58 2.44 -13.88 -4.47
CA ASP A 58 2.57 -14.66 -5.70
C ASP A 58 1.19 -15.01 -6.31
N ARG A 59 0.21 -15.35 -5.47
CA ARG A 59 -1.17 -15.64 -5.91
C ARG A 59 -1.87 -14.41 -6.47
N LEU A 60 -1.70 -13.25 -5.82
CA LEU A 60 -2.24 -11.97 -6.29
C LEU A 60 -1.63 -11.59 -7.65
N LEU A 61 -0.31 -11.72 -7.78
CA LEU A 61 0.40 -11.45 -9.04
C LEU A 61 0.05 -12.43 -10.17
N ALA A 62 -0.34 -13.66 -9.83
CA ALA A 62 -0.86 -14.64 -10.77
C ALA A 62 -2.31 -14.34 -11.24
N GLY A 63 -2.93 -13.27 -10.73
CA GLY A 63 -4.29 -12.86 -11.10
C GLY A 63 -5.40 -13.63 -10.40
N GLU A 64 -5.09 -14.33 -9.29
CA GLU A 64 -6.16 -14.88 -8.45
C GLU A 64 -6.95 -13.75 -7.79
N SER A 65 -8.27 -13.97 -7.58
CA SER A 65 -9.13 -12.97 -6.94
C SER A 65 -8.57 -12.51 -5.59
N ALA A 66 -8.30 -11.21 -5.48
CA ALA A 66 -7.78 -10.60 -4.25
C ALA A 66 -8.69 -10.88 -3.05
N VAL A 67 -10.02 -10.79 -3.24
CA VAL A 67 -11.01 -11.13 -2.21
C VAL A 67 -10.82 -12.56 -1.70
N LYS A 68 -10.60 -13.53 -2.59
CA LYS A 68 -10.39 -14.92 -2.23
C LYS A 68 -9.09 -15.11 -1.46
N VAL A 69 -8.00 -14.54 -1.95
CA VAL A 69 -6.67 -14.65 -1.35
C VAL A 69 -6.67 -14.08 0.07
N TRP A 70 -7.22 -12.88 0.24
CA TRP A 70 -7.37 -12.24 1.55
C TRP A 70 -8.29 -13.02 2.49
N ARG A 71 -9.43 -13.49 1.99
CA ARG A 71 -10.38 -14.29 2.78
C ARG A 71 -9.71 -15.54 3.36
N GLU A 72 -8.96 -16.27 2.54
CA GLU A 72 -8.23 -17.45 2.97
C GLU A 72 -7.10 -17.11 3.94
N HIS A 73 -6.39 -16.01 3.71
CA HIS A 73 -5.37 -15.52 4.65
C HIS A 73 -5.95 -15.20 6.04
N ARG A 74 -7.17 -14.63 6.10
CA ARG A 74 -7.92 -14.41 7.35
C ARG A 74 -8.58 -15.68 7.93
N GLY A 75 -8.50 -16.82 7.23
CA GLY A 75 -9.09 -18.08 7.65
C GLY A 75 -10.63 -18.11 7.56
N PHE A 76 -11.24 -17.24 6.76
CA PHE A 76 -12.70 -17.20 6.60
C PHE A 76 -13.18 -18.14 5.50
N SER A 77 -14.33 -18.77 5.73
CA SER A 77 -15.13 -19.37 4.65
C SER A 77 -15.88 -18.28 3.87
N ALA A 78 -16.31 -18.58 2.65
CA ALA A 78 -17.12 -17.65 1.86
C ALA A 78 -18.40 -17.21 2.58
N HIS A 79 -19.00 -18.11 3.38
CA HIS A 79 -20.19 -17.81 4.18
C HIS A 79 -19.88 -16.88 5.35
N GLN A 80 -18.73 -17.05 6.00
CA GLN A 80 -18.30 -16.17 7.10
C GLN A 80 -18.00 -14.76 6.59
N LEU A 81 -17.32 -14.64 5.44
CA LEU A 81 -17.07 -13.33 4.83
C LEU A 81 -18.39 -12.67 4.42
N ALA A 82 -19.28 -13.41 3.76
CA ALA A 82 -20.59 -12.90 3.34
C ALA A 82 -21.39 -12.35 4.53
N ALA A 83 -21.44 -13.09 5.64
CA ALA A 83 -22.10 -12.66 6.86
C ALA A 83 -21.47 -11.40 7.47
N LYS A 84 -20.14 -11.31 7.51
CA LYS A 84 -19.42 -10.14 8.03
C LYS A 84 -19.58 -8.89 7.16
N ALA A 85 -19.59 -9.08 5.84
CA ALA A 85 -19.72 -8.00 4.86
C ALA A 85 -21.19 -7.65 4.53
N ASP A 86 -22.17 -8.29 5.19
CA ASP A 86 -23.60 -8.05 4.96
C ASP A 86 -23.98 -8.19 3.47
N VAL A 87 -23.58 -9.31 2.87
CA VAL A 87 -23.89 -9.70 1.48
C VAL A 87 -24.21 -11.19 1.39
N SER A 88 -24.71 -11.66 0.24
CA SER A 88 -24.98 -13.08 0.05
C SER A 88 -23.71 -13.88 -0.28
N ALA A 89 -23.63 -15.13 0.20
CA ALA A 89 -22.53 -16.04 -0.12
C ALA A 89 -22.39 -16.29 -1.63
N ALA A 90 -23.52 -16.34 -2.36
CA ALA A 90 -23.52 -16.44 -3.81
C ALA A 90 -22.85 -15.22 -4.49
N TYR A 91 -23.00 -14.02 -3.92
CA TYR A 91 -22.35 -12.82 -4.42
C TYR A 91 -20.83 -12.87 -4.20
N ILE A 92 -20.38 -13.28 -3.01
CA ILE A 92 -18.95 -13.53 -2.74
C ILE A 92 -18.37 -14.53 -3.74
N SER A 93 -19.04 -15.67 -3.98
CA SER A 93 -18.58 -16.64 -4.98
C SER A 93 -18.53 -16.10 -6.41
N GLN A 94 -19.43 -15.18 -6.78
CA GLN A 94 -19.39 -14.53 -8.09
C GLN A 94 -18.19 -13.57 -8.21
N ILE A 95 -17.84 -12.85 -7.15
CA ILE A 95 -16.65 -12.00 -7.11
C ILE A 95 -15.38 -12.86 -7.18
N GLU A 96 -15.27 -13.86 -6.32
CA GLU A 96 -14.09 -14.73 -6.26
C GLU A 96 -13.86 -15.50 -7.57
N GLY A 97 -14.93 -15.81 -8.30
CA GLY A 97 -14.88 -16.46 -9.60
C GLY A 97 -14.74 -15.53 -10.79
N GLY A 98 -14.57 -14.21 -10.58
CA GLY A 98 -14.42 -13.22 -11.65
C GLY A 98 -15.68 -13.01 -12.52
N LYS A 99 -16.85 -13.46 -12.05
CA LYS A 99 -18.13 -13.28 -12.76
C LYS A 99 -18.72 -11.88 -12.53
N ARG A 100 -18.29 -11.20 -11.47
CA ARG A 100 -18.69 -9.84 -11.09
C ARG A 100 -17.54 -9.15 -10.37
N ASP A 101 -17.29 -7.90 -10.70
CA ASP A 101 -16.26 -7.12 -9.99
C ASP A 101 -16.78 -6.57 -8.64
N GLY A 102 -18.09 -6.42 -8.52
CA GLY A 102 -18.73 -5.79 -7.37
C GLY A 102 -18.80 -4.27 -7.51
N THR A 103 -19.72 -3.63 -6.78
CA THR A 103 -19.73 -2.16 -6.70
C THR A 103 -18.68 -1.69 -5.69
N VAL A 104 -18.19 -0.46 -5.84
CA VAL A 104 -17.29 0.18 -4.85
C VAL A 104 -17.85 0.10 -3.43
N SER A 105 -19.16 0.30 -3.28
CA SER A 105 -19.84 0.18 -1.97
C SER A 105 -19.76 -1.24 -1.39
N THR A 106 -19.86 -2.27 -2.24
CA THR A 106 -19.80 -3.66 -1.80
C THR A 106 -18.36 -4.07 -1.49
N LEU A 107 -17.41 -3.70 -2.35
CA LEU A 107 -15.98 -3.95 -2.11
C LEU A 107 -15.51 -3.26 -0.82
N ARG A 108 -16.04 -2.07 -0.49
CA ARG A 108 -15.77 -1.43 0.80
C ARG A 108 -16.24 -2.27 1.99
N LYS A 109 -17.48 -2.78 1.97
CA LYS A 109 -17.96 -3.69 3.03
C LYS A 109 -17.11 -4.95 3.16
N ILE A 110 -16.64 -5.49 2.03
CA ILE A 110 -15.75 -6.67 2.00
C ILE A 110 -14.38 -6.33 2.59
N ALA A 111 -13.79 -5.19 2.20
CA ALA A 111 -12.51 -4.71 2.72
C ALA A 111 -12.57 -4.48 4.24
N ASP A 112 -13.63 -3.82 4.72
CA ASP A 112 -13.87 -3.61 6.15
C ASP A 112 -14.00 -4.95 6.90
N ALA A 113 -14.72 -5.92 6.33
CA ALA A 113 -14.88 -7.26 6.91
C ALA A 113 -13.58 -8.07 6.96
N LEU A 114 -12.65 -7.82 6.03
CA LEU A 114 -11.34 -8.45 5.94
C LEU A 114 -10.25 -7.69 6.71
N GLY A 115 -10.54 -6.46 7.14
CA GLY A 115 -9.58 -5.57 7.81
C GLY A 115 -8.45 -5.14 6.86
N VAL A 116 -8.80 -4.79 5.62
CA VAL A 116 -7.86 -4.33 4.59
C VAL A 116 -8.36 -3.04 3.94
N ARG A 117 -7.53 -2.37 3.16
CA ARG A 117 -7.94 -1.19 2.41
C ARG A 117 -8.68 -1.63 1.14
N LEU A 118 -9.51 -0.73 0.61
CA LEU A 118 -10.23 -0.99 -0.64
C LEU A 118 -9.27 -1.30 -1.80
N ASP A 119 -8.14 -0.60 -1.86
CA ASP A 119 -7.13 -0.76 -2.91
C ASP A 119 -6.42 -2.12 -2.84
N ASP A 120 -6.52 -2.83 -1.71
CA ASP A 120 -5.96 -4.18 -1.58
C ASP A 120 -6.87 -5.24 -2.24
N LEU A 121 -8.05 -4.84 -2.74
CA LEU A 121 -9.03 -5.69 -3.45
C LEU A 121 -9.22 -5.35 -4.93
N ALA A 122 -8.58 -4.30 -5.44
CA ALA A 122 -8.82 -3.71 -6.76
C ALA A 122 -7.81 -4.17 -7.83
#